data_AF-A0A6A2X6Q5-F1
#
_entry.id   AF-A0A6A2X6Q5-F1
#
_cell.length_a   1.000
_cell.length_b   1.000
_cell.length_c   1.000
_cell.angle_alpha   90.00
_cell.angle_beta   90.00
_cell.angle_gamma   90.00
#
_symmetry.space_group_name_H-M   'P 1'
#
loop_
_entity.id
_entity.type
_entity.pdbx_description
1 polymer ?
#
loop_
_entity_poly.entity_id
_entity_poly.type
_entity_poly.pdbx_seq_one_letter_code
_entity_poly.pdbx_strand_id
1 'polypeptide(L)'
;MCVHHDYSPKETVKMDGAVQTMYPRKNWSSMVLYNCGHPKNKGLTPEVVNNQTGAFLHRFQWLEDDEIGSVSFVWNFLEGHNGVVQDDPTTFPKAIHYTRGGPWFDACKNCDFADLWLNEMEDYIKQKKLNAS
;
A
#
# COMPACT_ATOMS: atom_id res chain seq x y z
N MET A 1 6.61 -9.46 6.68
CA MET A 1 7.50 -8.56 5.92
C MET A 1 6.67 -7.51 5.22
N CYS A 2 7.20 -6.30 5.08
CA CYS A 2 6.55 -5.18 4.38
C CYS A 2 7.59 -4.22 3.83
N VAL A 3 7.17 -3.21 3.07
CA VAL A 3 8.08 -2.13 2.70
C VAL A 3 8.18 -1.15 3.86
N HIS A 4 9.41 -0.87 4.29
CA HIS A 4 9.69 0.10 5.35
C HIS A 4 9.73 1.52 4.78
N HIS A 5 8.58 2.01 4.32
CA HIS A 5 8.47 3.35 3.74
C HIS A 5 8.84 4.43 4.77
N ASP A 6 9.68 5.37 4.34
CA ASP A 6 9.90 6.63 5.04
C ASP A 6 8.97 7.70 4.45
N TYR A 7 7.69 7.60 4.84
CA TYR A 7 6.63 8.39 4.23
C TYR A 7 6.40 9.71 4.98
N SER A 8 6.95 10.78 4.42
CA SER A 8 6.77 12.17 4.87
C SER A 8 6.03 12.99 3.79
N PRO A 9 4.68 12.95 3.74
CA PRO A 9 3.92 13.66 2.71
C PRO A 9 4.04 15.18 2.86
N LYS A 10 4.02 15.90 1.74
CA LYS A 10 4.05 17.38 1.75
C LYS A 10 2.66 17.97 1.97
N GLU A 11 1.62 17.24 1.59
CA GLU A 11 0.23 17.65 1.72
C GLU A 11 -0.24 17.55 3.18
N THR A 12 -0.99 18.54 3.64
CA THR A 12 -1.56 18.60 5.00
C THR A 12 -2.98 18.06 5.08
N VAL A 13 -3.61 17.81 3.92
CA VAL A 13 -4.97 17.28 3.79
C VAL A 13 -4.98 16.08 2.83
N LYS A 14 -5.86 15.12 3.12
CA LYS A 14 -6.15 13.97 2.26
C LYS A 14 -7.24 14.31 1.25
N MET A 15 -7.53 13.35 0.37
CA MET A 15 -8.53 13.47 -0.69
C MET A 15 -9.94 13.85 -0.18
N ASP A 16 -10.31 13.44 1.03
CA ASP A 16 -11.61 13.70 1.67
C ASP A 16 -11.62 14.93 2.61
N GLY A 17 -10.55 15.75 2.56
CA GLY A 17 -10.38 16.88 3.47
C GLY A 17 -9.97 16.48 4.89
N ALA A 18 -9.73 15.19 5.17
CA ALA A 18 -9.20 14.77 6.45
C ALA A 18 -7.75 15.24 6.63
N VAL A 19 -7.36 15.52 7.88
CA VAL A 19 -5.99 15.93 8.21
C VAL A 19 -5.00 14.80 7.86
N GLN A 20 -3.94 15.17 7.16
CA GLN A 20 -2.82 14.28 6.88
C GLN A 20 -1.87 14.26 8.07
N THR A 21 -2.00 13.24 8.93
CA THR A 21 -1.11 13.07 10.09
C THR A 21 0.15 12.31 9.70
N MET A 22 1.31 12.77 10.20
CA MET A 22 2.56 12.01 10.15
C MET A 22 2.69 11.13 11.39
N TYR A 23 3.05 9.86 11.20
CA TYR A 23 3.30 8.92 12.28
C TYR A 23 4.28 7.82 11.82
N PRO A 24 5.02 7.18 12.75
CA PRO A 24 5.95 6.11 12.41
C PRO A 24 5.25 4.93 11.72
N ARG A 25 5.93 4.28 10.78
CA ARG A 25 5.44 3.10 10.03
C ARG A 25 4.21 3.36 9.18
N LYS A 26 3.99 4.60 8.76
CA LYS A 26 2.92 4.95 7.84
C LYS A 26 3.09 4.21 6.51
N ASN A 27 1.99 3.66 6.01
CA ASN A 27 1.94 2.81 4.81
C ASN A 27 2.72 1.49 4.87
N TRP A 28 3.29 1.10 6.02
CA TRP A 28 3.93 -0.22 6.14
C TRP A 28 2.90 -1.35 6.03
N SER A 29 1.74 -1.19 6.66
CA SER A 29 0.67 -2.20 6.62
C SER A 29 -0.16 -2.17 5.33
N SER A 30 0.19 -1.35 4.34
CA SER A 30 -0.59 -1.21 3.11
C SER A 30 -0.36 -2.36 2.12
N MET A 31 0.72 -3.11 2.33
CA MET A 31 1.02 -4.41 1.71
C MET A 31 1.89 -5.19 2.68
N VAL A 32 1.46 -6.40 3.06
CA VAL A 32 2.16 -7.24 4.03
C VAL A 32 2.20 -8.67 3.54
N LEU A 33 3.39 -9.28 3.58
CA LEU A 33 3.56 -10.72 3.51
C LEU A 33 3.64 -11.28 4.93
N TYR A 34 2.60 -12.00 5.36
CA TYR A 34 2.54 -12.60 6.69
C TYR A 34 3.19 -13.98 6.72
N ASN A 35 4.07 -14.20 7.70
CA ASN A 35 4.44 -15.54 8.12
C ASN A 35 3.37 -16.07 9.09
N CYS A 36 2.43 -16.87 8.57
CA CYS A 36 1.36 -17.47 9.37
C CYS A 36 1.87 -18.47 10.43
N GLY A 37 3.13 -18.91 10.34
CA GLY A 37 3.77 -19.78 11.34
C GLY A 37 4.46 -19.02 12.48
N HIS A 38 4.60 -17.70 12.41
CA HIS A 38 5.31 -16.93 13.43
C HIS A 38 4.55 -16.97 14.77
N PRO A 39 5.19 -17.33 15.90
CA PRO A 39 4.50 -17.55 17.17
C PRO A 39 3.77 -16.30 17.68
N LYS A 40 4.36 -15.11 17.53
CA LYS A 40 3.71 -13.85 17.96
C LYS A 40 2.46 -13.49 17.15
N ASN A 41 2.32 -13.98 15.90
CA ASN A 41 1.10 -13.75 15.12
C ASN A 41 -0.10 -14.51 15.67
N LYS A 42 0.10 -15.58 16.46
CA LYS A 42 -0.98 -16.27 17.19
C LYS A 42 -1.65 -15.38 18.24
N GLY A 43 -0.95 -14.32 18.69
CA GLY A 43 -1.50 -13.33 19.62
C GLY A 43 -2.52 -12.38 18.99
N LEU A 44 -2.63 -12.33 17.67
CA LEU A 44 -3.65 -11.57 16.96
C LEU A 44 -5.00 -12.29 16.96
N THR A 45 -5.57 -12.48 18.14
CA THR A 45 -6.90 -13.08 18.31
C THR A 45 -8.00 -12.07 17.91
N PRO A 46 -9.22 -12.52 17.59
CA PRO A 46 -10.34 -11.60 17.34
C PRO A 46 -10.57 -10.62 18.49
N GLU A 47 -10.39 -11.07 19.75
CA GLU A 47 -10.48 -10.20 20.93
C GLU A 47 -9.42 -9.10 20.90
N VAL A 48 -8.15 -9.43 20.61
CA VAL A 48 -7.07 -8.45 20.51
C VAL A 48 -7.35 -7.47 19.37
N VAL A 49 -7.71 -7.95 18.18
CA VAL A 49 -7.98 -7.10 17.02
C VAL A 49 -9.16 -6.16 17.25
N ASN A 50 -10.20 -6.61 17.94
CA ASN A 50 -11.38 -5.77 18.22
C ASN A 50 -11.17 -4.73 19.32
N ASN A 51 -10.21 -4.94 20.23
CA ASN A 51 -10.00 -4.05 21.39
C ASN A 51 -8.73 -3.18 21.28
N GLN A 52 -7.79 -3.51 20.39
CA GLN A 52 -6.57 -2.75 20.21
C GLN A 52 -6.78 -1.52 19.32
N THR A 53 -5.88 -0.55 19.47
CA THR A 53 -5.92 0.66 18.64
C THR A 53 -5.48 0.37 17.20
N GLY A 54 -5.98 1.14 16.23
CA GLY A 54 -5.43 1.08 14.87
C GLY A 54 -3.93 1.36 14.83
N ALA A 55 -3.45 2.20 15.75
CA ALA A 55 -2.03 2.47 15.97
C ALA A 55 -1.23 1.22 16.36
N PHE A 56 -1.79 0.33 17.19
CA PHE A 56 -1.16 -0.93 17.57
C PHE A 56 -1.10 -1.89 16.37
N LEU A 57 -2.21 -2.01 15.64
CA LEU A 57 -2.36 -2.92 14.51
C LEU A 57 -1.54 -2.50 13.29
N HIS A 58 -1.66 -1.25 12.84
CA HIS A 58 -0.99 -0.75 11.64
C HIS A 58 0.52 -0.53 11.82
N ARG A 59 0.99 -0.46 13.07
CA ARG A 59 2.41 -0.26 13.38
C ARG A 59 3.08 -1.51 13.92
N PHE A 60 2.44 -2.68 13.83
CA PHE A 60 3.05 -3.96 14.22
C PHE A 60 3.55 -3.99 15.67
N GLN A 61 2.85 -3.33 16.60
CA GLN A 61 3.33 -3.15 17.98
C GLN A 61 3.36 -4.44 18.82
N TRP A 62 2.85 -5.56 18.29
CA TRP A 62 3.00 -6.88 18.91
C TRP A 62 4.30 -7.61 18.51
N LEU A 63 5.09 -7.02 17.60
CA LEU A 63 6.37 -7.54 17.15
C LEU A 63 7.50 -6.60 17.58
N GLU A 64 8.69 -7.17 17.79
CA GLU A 64 9.93 -6.40 17.86
C GLU A 64 10.37 -5.99 16.45
N ASP A 65 11.21 -4.95 16.36
CA ASP A 65 11.65 -4.38 15.09
C ASP A 65 12.46 -5.36 14.23
N ASP A 66 13.25 -6.24 14.86
CA ASP A 66 14.04 -7.28 14.18
C ASP A 66 13.19 -8.46 13.67
N GLU A 67 11.94 -8.57 14.11
CA GLU A 67 10.97 -9.56 13.60
C GLU A 67 10.23 -9.05 12.35
N ILE A 68 10.39 -7.76 11.98
CA ILE A 68 9.73 -7.15 10.84
C ILE A 68 10.71 -7.07 9.66
N GLY A 69 10.70 -8.09 8.80
CA GLY A 69 11.55 -8.08 7.59
C GLY A 69 11.06 -7.10 6.51
N SER A 70 12.00 -6.58 5.71
CA SER A 70 11.73 -5.64 4.62
C SER A 70 11.61 -6.33 3.25
N VAL A 71 10.74 -5.83 2.38
CA VAL A 71 10.77 -6.11 0.93
C VAL A 71 11.03 -4.84 0.13
N SER A 72 11.50 -4.97 -1.12
CA SER A 72 11.75 -3.81 -1.99
C SER A 72 10.48 -3.00 -2.23
N PHE A 73 10.63 -1.67 -2.27
CA PHE A 73 9.50 -0.74 -2.44
C PHE A 73 8.73 -0.95 -3.74
N VAL A 74 9.34 -1.54 -4.77
CA VAL A 74 8.63 -1.85 -6.03
C VAL A 74 7.46 -2.81 -5.86
N TRP A 75 7.40 -3.58 -4.76
CA TRP A 75 6.29 -4.47 -4.42
C TRP A 75 5.17 -3.79 -3.61
N ASN A 76 5.35 -2.54 -3.23
CA ASN A 76 4.34 -1.67 -2.64
C ASN A 76 4.69 -0.23 -3.01
N PHE A 77 4.72 0.05 -4.31
CA PHE A 77 5.17 1.33 -4.86
C PHE A 77 4.09 2.37 -4.62
N LEU A 78 4.35 3.32 -3.73
CA LEU A 78 3.43 4.40 -3.40
C LEU A 78 3.48 5.46 -4.51
N GLU A 79 2.40 5.52 -5.30
CA GLU A 79 2.19 6.56 -6.31
C GLU A 79 2.32 7.97 -5.66
N GLY A 80 3.02 8.88 -6.34
CA GLY A 80 3.28 10.23 -5.84
C GLY A 80 4.32 10.34 -4.70
N HIS A 81 4.95 9.22 -4.29
CA HIS A 81 6.01 9.22 -3.29
C HIS A 81 7.28 8.48 -3.74
N ASN A 82 7.14 7.25 -4.24
CA ASN A 82 8.28 6.54 -4.81
C ASN A 82 8.57 7.06 -6.23
N GLY A 83 9.85 7.04 -6.62
CA GLY A 83 10.29 7.48 -7.94
C GLY A 83 10.93 6.34 -8.71
N VAL A 84 10.74 6.34 -10.03
CA VAL A 84 11.51 5.51 -10.95
C VAL A 84 12.78 6.28 -11.30
N VAL A 85 13.94 5.63 -11.12
CA VAL A 85 15.23 6.19 -11.49
C VAL A 85 15.52 5.80 -12.92
N GLN A 86 15.84 6.79 -13.76
CA GLN A 86 16.23 6.55 -15.14
C GLN A 86 17.45 5.61 -15.18
N ASP A 87 17.42 4.64 -16.08
CA ASP A 87 18.46 3.62 -16.28
C ASP A 87 18.65 2.63 -15.10
N ASP A 88 17.76 2.64 -14.09
CA ASP A 88 17.72 1.62 -13.04
C ASP A 88 16.39 0.84 -13.08
N PRO A 89 16.36 -0.33 -13.76
CA PRO A 89 15.15 -1.14 -13.86
C PRO A 89 14.72 -1.74 -12.51
N THR A 90 15.56 -1.73 -11.48
CA THR A 90 15.21 -2.25 -10.15
C THR A 90 14.28 -1.32 -9.36
N THR A 91 14.07 -0.09 -9.86
CA THR A 91 13.17 0.91 -9.28
C THR A 91 11.78 0.94 -9.93
N PHE A 92 11.60 0.23 -11.04
CA PHE A 92 10.31 0.18 -11.74
C PHE A 92 9.27 -0.61 -10.94
N PRO A 93 8.03 -0.10 -10.77
CA PRO A 93 7.02 -0.75 -9.95
C PRO A 93 6.63 -2.14 -10.45
N LYS A 94 6.49 -3.07 -9.51
CA LYS A 94 5.88 -4.41 -9.73
C LYS A 94 4.46 -4.49 -9.19
N ALA A 95 4.16 -3.71 -8.15
CA ALA A 95 2.82 -3.52 -7.62
C ALA A 95 2.64 -2.05 -7.20
N ILE A 96 1.68 -1.38 -7.81
CA ILE A 96 1.40 0.05 -7.60
C ILE A 96 0.32 0.19 -6.53
N HIS A 97 0.61 1.04 -5.55
CA HIS A 97 -0.30 1.44 -4.50
C HIS A 97 -0.65 2.93 -4.70
N TYR A 98 -1.87 3.21 -5.15
CA TYR A 98 -2.40 4.57 -5.33
C TYR A 98 -2.76 5.24 -3.99
N THR A 99 -1.72 5.67 -3.25
CA THR A 99 -1.87 6.09 -1.84
C THR A 99 -2.65 7.40 -1.67
N ARG A 100 -2.71 8.20 -2.74
CA ARG A 100 -3.40 9.51 -2.78
C ARG A 100 -4.78 9.44 -3.45
N GLY A 101 -5.17 8.27 -3.97
CA GLY A 101 -6.33 8.08 -4.83
C GLY A 101 -5.92 7.67 -6.24
N GLY A 102 -6.66 6.75 -6.85
CA GLY A 102 -6.37 6.23 -8.19
C GLY A 102 -7.21 6.88 -9.30
N PRO A 103 -6.98 6.49 -10.56
CA PRO A 103 -7.56 7.15 -11.74
C PRO A 103 -9.08 7.03 -11.87
N TRP A 104 -9.72 6.21 -11.03
CA TRP A 104 -11.18 6.13 -10.90
C TRP A 104 -11.79 7.34 -10.17
N PHE A 105 -10.98 8.22 -9.57
CA PHE A 105 -11.44 9.49 -9.00
C PHE A 105 -11.14 10.65 -9.95
N ASP A 106 -12.10 11.57 -10.12
CA ASP A 106 -11.96 12.71 -11.02
C ASP A 106 -10.75 13.59 -10.70
N ALA A 107 -10.46 13.80 -9.41
CA ALA A 107 -9.32 14.59 -8.95
C ALA A 107 -7.96 13.89 -9.16
N CYS A 108 -7.95 12.59 -9.49
CA CYS A 108 -6.75 11.75 -9.57
C CYS A 108 -6.56 11.11 -10.96
N LYS A 109 -7.29 11.56 -11.99
CA LYS A 109 -7.20 10.99 -13.35
C LYS A 109 -5.81 11.05 -13.98
N ASN A 110 -5.00 12.05 -13.60
CA ASN A 110 -3.66 12.27 -14.14
C ASN A 110 -2.55 11.81 -13.17
N CYS A 111 -2.84 10.86 -12.27
CA CYS A 111 -1.81 10.27 -11.40
C CYS A 111 -0.81 9.42 -12.20
N ASP A 112 0.37 9.18 -11.61
CA ASP A 112 1.36 8.32 -12.28
C ASP A 112 0.80 6.91 -12.46
N PHE A 113 1.12 6.29 -13.60
CA PHE A 113 0.66 4.94 -13.98
C PHE A 113 -0.85 4.76 -14.16
N ALA A 114 -1.62 5.87 -14.24
CA ALA A 114 -3.06 5.83 -14.47
C ALA A 114 -3.46 5.04 -15.72
N ASP A 115 -2.67 5.14 -16.78
CA ASP A 115 -2.83 4.43 -18.04
C ASP A 115 -2.79 2.90 -17.85
N LEU A 116 -1.86 2.40 -17.04
CA LEU A 116 -1.76 0.97 -16.74
C LEU A 116 -3.04 0.45 -16.09
N TRP A 117 -3.58 1.17 -15.11
CA TRP A 117 -4.80 0.74 -14.43
C TRP A 117 -6.03 0.78 -15.36
N LEU A 118 -6.15 1.84 -16.16
CA LEU A 118 -7.27 2.00 -17.11
C LEU A 118 -7.24 0.90 -18.18
N ASN A 119 -6.08 0.60 -18.73
CA ASN A 119 -5.91 -0.46 -19.72
C ASN A 119 -6.30 -1.84 -19.14
N GLU A 120 -5.81 -2.19 -17.94
CA GLU A 120 -6.16 -3.45 -17.27
C GLU A 120 -7.67 -3.55 -16.95
N MET A 121 -8.30 -2.44 -16.54
CA MET A 121 -9.75 -2.41 -16.32
C MET A 121 -10.51 -2.68 -17.63
N GLU A 122 -10.13 -2.02 -18.72
CA GLU A 122 -10.76 -2.22 -20.03
C GLU A 122 -10.64 -3.68 -20.49
N ASP A 123 -9.46 -4.28 -20.33
CA ASP A 123 -9.21 -5.65 -20.73
C ASP A 123 -9.98 -6.65 -19.87
N TYR A 124 -10.04 -6.43 -18.55
CA TYR A 124 -10.91 -7.20 -17.67
C TYR A 124 -12.39 -7.15 -18.11
N ILE A 125 -12.90 -5.96 -18.44
CA ILE A 125 -14.30 -5.79 -18.89
C ILE A 125 -14.55 -6.51 -20.21
N LYS A 126 -13.62 -6.46 -21.17
CA LYS A 126 -13.71 -7.18 -22.44
C LYS A 126 -13.74 -8.70 -22.20
N GLN A 127 -12.81 -9.23 -21.40
CA GLN A 127 -12.74 -10.66 -21.07
C GLN A 127 -14.01 -11.14 -20.35
N LYS A 128 -14.52 -10.35 -19.39
CA LYS A 128 -15.75 -10.68 -18.66
C LYS A 128 -16.96 -10.78 -19.59
N LYS A 129 -17.06 -9.91 -20.59
CA LYS A 129 -18.14 -9.97 -21.60
C LYS A 129 -18.03 -11.22 -22.47
N LEU A 130 -16.82 -11.57 -22.90
CA LEU A 130 -16.56 -12.79 -23.69
C LEU A 130 -16.88 -14.07 -22.91
N ASN A 131 -16.58 -14.11 -21.61
CA ASN A 131 -16.86 -15.28 -20.77
C ASN A 131 -18.34 -15.43 -20.39
N ALA A 132 -19.16 -14.39 -20.65
CA ALA A 132 -20.59 -14.38 -20.35
C ALA A 132 -21.47 -14.66 -21.59
N SER A 133 -20.87 -14.75 -22.78
CA SER A 133 -21.53 -15.11 -24.05
C SER A 133 -21.30 -16.57 -24.40
#